data_AF-A0A7S0Q3C9-F1
#
_entry.id   AF-A0A7S0Q3C9-F1
#
_cell.length_a   1.000
_cell.length_b   1.000
_cell.length_c   1.000
_cell.angle_alpha   90.00
_cell.angle_beta   90.00
_cell.angle_gamma   90.00
#
_symmetry.space_group_name_H-M   'P 1'
#
loop_
_entity.id
_entity.type
_entity.pdbx_description
1 polymer ?
#
loop_
_entity_poly.entity_id
_entity_poly.type
_entity_poly.pdbx_seq_one_letter_code
_entity_poly.pdbx_strand_id
1 'polypeptide(L)'
;LVAAGGVICAVGLGISVVGDLDLDDGSAYVSGRQLSGVAGDDELSATWQSRLQSRGACIHHQLDADYASGKTVAISGRLVTGAGPAAASSVAAMSTHVLQALGKL
;
A
#
# COMPACT_ATOMS: atom_id res chain seq x y z
N LEU A 1 12.67 3.00 -9.32
CA LEU A 1 11.75 1.83 -9.25
C LEU A 1 10.45 2.06 -10.02
N VAL A 2 9.76 3.16 -9.74
CA VAL A 2 8.51 3.53 -10.42
C VAL A 2 8.72 3.76 -11.92
N ALA A 3 9.69 4.60 -12.30
CA ALA A 3 10.03 4.88 -13.71
C ALA A 3 10.50 3.62 -14.48
N ALA A 4 11.16 2.68 -13.80
CA ALA A 4 11.55 1.39 -14.38
C ALA A 4 10.37 0.40 -14.50
N GLY A 5 9.19 0.79 -14.05
CA GLY A 5 8.00 -0.04 -14.10
C GLY A 5 8.05 -1.26 -13.17
N GLY A 6 8.73 -1.14 -12.03
CA GLY A 6 8.72 -2.18 -10.99
C GLY A 6 7.37 -2.31 -10.30
N VAL A 7 7.19 -3.42 -9.58
CA VAL A 7 6.11 -3.58 -8.59
C VAL A 7 6.64 -3.10 -7.24
N ILE A 8 5.85 -2.32 -6.53
CA ILE A 8 6.14 -1.85 -5.17
C ILE A 8 5.23 -2.61 -4.22
N CYS A 9 5.82 -3.24 -3.21
CA CYS A 9 5.12 -3.93 -2.15
C CYS A 9 5.44 -3.26 -0.81
N ALA A 10 4.42 -2.97 -0.01
CA ALA A 10 4.62 -2.41 1.33
C ALA A 10 3.63 -2.99 2.34
N VAL A 11 4.08 -3.19 3.57
CA VAL A 11 3.29 -3.81 4.64
C VAL A 11 3.46 -3.02 5.93
N GLY A 12 2.36 -2.78 6.66
CA GLY A 12 2.35 -2.04 7.92
C GLY A 12 2.99 -0.66 7.76
N LEU A 13 3.91 -0.32 8.67
CA LEU A 13 4.62 0.95 8.63
C LEU A 13 5.48 1.16 7.38
N GLY A 14 5.83 0.10 6.62
CA GLY A 14 6.54 0.24 5.35
C GLY A 14 5.76 1.05 4.30
N ILE A 15 4.44 1.18 4.47
CA ILE A 15 3.60 2.02 3.59
C ILE A 15 3.98 3.50 3.69
N SER A 16 4.53 3.95 4.83
CA SER A 16 5.02 5.33 5.00
C SER A 16 6.03 5.73 3.93
N VAL A 17 6.95 4.83 3.58
CA VAL A 17 7.98 5.04 2.56
C VAL A 17 7.34 5.22 1.18
N VAL A 18 6.25 4.52 0.89
CA VAL A 18 5.51 4.67 -0.38
C VAL A 18 4.84 6.04 -0.46
N GLY A 19 4.36 6.55 0.68
CA GLY A 19 3.86 7.91 0.80
C GLY A 19 4.90 8.97 0.45
N ASP A 20 6.20 8.66 0.56
CA ASP A 20 7.27 9.61 0.26
C ASP A 20 7.77 9.57 -1.19
N LEU A 21 7.18 8.70 -2.02
CA LEU A 21 7.56 8.60 -3.43
C LEU A 21 6.84 9.65 -4.27
N ASP A 22 7.64 10.38 -5.06
CA ASP A 22 7.16 11.27 -6.11
C ASP A 22 7.43 10.68 -7.50
N LEU A 23 6.57 11.05 -8.44
CA LEU A 23 6.72 10.81 -9.87
C LEU A 23 7.58 11.91 -10.50
N ASP A 24 8.01 11.68 -11.74
CA ASP A 24 8.86 12.62 -12.48
C ASP A 24 8.17 13.98 -12.74
N ASP A 25 6.84 14.00 -12.70
CA ASP A 25 6.01 15.22 -12.80
C ASP A 25 5.82 15.94 -11.45
N GLY A 26 6.44 15.46 -10.38
CA GLY A 26 6.35 16.00 -9.03
C GLY A 26 5.06 15.65 -8.28
N SER A 27 4.18 14.83 -8.87
CA SER A 27 2.99 14.33 -8.18
C SER A 27 3.34 13.14 -7.28
N ALA A 28 2.63 13.03 -6.15
CA ALA A 28 2.82 11.91 -5.24
C ALA A 28 2.41 10.59 -5.90
N TYR A 29 3.25 9.56 -5.80
CA TYR A 29 2.99 8.23 -6.37
C TYR A 29 1.70 7.60 -5.85
N VAL A 30 1.29 7.94 -4.62
CA VAL A 30 0.07 7.43 -3.98
C VAL A 30 -1.19 8.20 -4.38
N SER A 31 -1.07 9.32 -5.10
CA SER A 31 -2.22 10.16 -5.46
C SER A 31 -3.24 9.39 -6.30
N GLY A 32 -4.50 9.38 -5.83
CA GLY A 32 -5.62 8.67 -6.45
C GLY A 32 -5.59 7.15 -6.30
N ARG A 33 -4.64 6.60 -5.54
CA ARG A 33 -4.46 5.14 -5.41
C ARG A 33 -5.05 4.58 -4.15
N GLN A 34 -5.60 3.37 -4.26
CA GLN A 34 -6.08 2.61 -3.12
C GLN A 34 -4.92 1.96 -2.36
N LEU A 35 -4.88 2.20 -1.05
CA LEU A 35 -3.94 1.56 -0.14
C LEU A 35 -4.69 0.82 0.97
N SER A 36 -4.09 -0.26 1.45
CA SER A 36 -4.47 -0.87 2.72
C SER A 36 -3.91 0.00 3.84
N GLY A 37 -4.75 0.52 4.73
CA GLY A 37 -4.31 1.37 5.84
C GLY A 37 -3.41 0.63 6.81
N VAL A 38 -2.57 1.33 7.58
CA VAL A 38 -1.78 0.71 8.65
C VAL A 38 -2.73 0.24 9.76
N ALA A 39 -2.79 -1.06 10.02
CA ALA A 39 -3.59 -1.62 11.11
C ALA A 39 -2.99 -1.23 12.47
N GLY A 40 -3.80 -0.62 13.32
CA GLY A 40 -3.41 -0.10 14.62
C GLY A 40 -4.26 1.10 14.97
N ASP A 41 -4.63 1.22 16.25
CA ASP A 41 -5.34 2.38 16.80
C ASP A 41 -4.39 3.26 17.63
N ASP A 42 -3.12 3.27 17.24
CA ASP A 42 -2.10 4.10 17.87
C ASP A 42 -1.90 5.42 17.10
N GLU A 43 -1.37 6.41 17.83
CA GLU A 43 -1.10 7.76 17.30
C GLU A 43 -0.18 7.72 16.07
N LEU A 44 0.73 6.75 16.02
CA LEU A 44 1.66 6.57 14.91
C LEU A 44 0.92 6.14 13.63
N SER A 45 0.03 5.16 13.74
CA SER A 45 -0.79 4.66 12.63
C SER A 45 -1.71 5.76 12.11
N ALA A 46 -2.35 6.52 13.00
CA ALA A 46 -3.16 7.67 12.64
C ALA A 46 -2.35 8.76 11.91
N THR A 47 -1.14 9.06 12.39
CA THR A 47 -0.24 10.04 11.78
C THR A 47 0.13 9.65 10.35
N TRP A 48 0.51 8.38 10.13
CA TRP A 48 0.87 7.91 8.79
C TRP A 48 -0.31 7.86 7.84
N GLN A 49 -1.48 7.43 8.31
CA GLN A 49 -2.69 7.44 7.51
C GLN A 49 -3.04 8.87 7.07
N SER A 50 -3.02 9.83 7.99
CA SER A 50 -3.27 11.24 7.68
C SER A 50 -2.28 11.78 6.64
N ARG A 51 -0.99 11.44 6.77
CA ARG A 51 0.04 11.82 5.79
C ARG A 51 -0.20 11.19 4.42
N LEU A 52 -0.60 9.93 4.35
CA LEU A 52 -0.90 9.28 3.06
C LEU A 52 -2.11 9.93 2.39
N GLN A 53 -3.16 10.22 3.17
CA GLN A 53 -4.37 10.90 2.70
C GLN A 53 -4.07 12.33 2.22
N SER A 54 -3.21 13.09 2.92
CA SER A 54 -2.84 14.44 2.51
C SER A 54 -2.04 14.47 1.20
N ARG A 55 -1.40 13.34 0.84
CA ARG A 55 -0.77 13.13 -0.47
C ARG A 55 -1.70 12.51 -1.52
N GLY A 56 -2.99 12.44 -1.24
CA GLY A 56 -4.02 12.01 -2.17
C GLY A 56 -4.27 10.50 -2.21
N ALA A 57 -3.74 9.73 -1.25
CA ALA A 57 -4.04 8.31 -1.16
C ALA A 57 -5.48 8.06 -0.69
N CYS A 58 -6.12 7.05 -1.28
CA CYS A 58 -7.41 6.54 -0.83
C CYS A 58 -7.18 5.35 0.09
N ILE A 59 -7.24 5.58 1.41
CA ILE A 59 -7.08 4.49 2.39
C ILE A 59 -8.38 3.72 2.50
N HIS A 60 -8.36 2.44 2.13
CA HIS A 60 -9.51 1.57 2.27
C HIS A 60 -9.55 1.05 3.71
N HIS A 61 -10.48 1.57 4.49
CA HIS A 61 -10.85 1.01 5.80
C HIS A 61 -12.11 0.19 5.61
N GLN A 62 -12.00 -1.09 5.30
CA GLN A 62 -13.06 -1.95 5.79
C GLN A 62 -12.79 -2.16 7.27
N LEU A 63 -13.56 -1.51 8.14
CA LEU A 63 -13.63 -1.84 9.57
C LEU A 63 -14.27 -3.23 9.72
N ASP A 64 -13.62 -4.25 9.18
CA ASP A 64 -14.02 -5.64 9.28
C ASP A 64 -12.97 -6.44 10.04
N ALA A 65 -13.31 -7.71 10.31
CA ALA A 65 -12.42 -8.62 11.03
C ALA A 65 -11.07 -8.81 10.32
N ASP A 66 -10.99 -8.57 9.01
CA ASP A 66 -9.76 -8.70 8.24
C ASP A 66 -8.83 -7.50 8.46
N TYR A 67 -9.35 -6.29 8.63
CA TYR A 67 -8.55 -5.14 9.06
C TYR A 67 -8.09 -5.26 10.51
N ALA A 68 -8.99 -5.66 11.41
CA ALA A 68 -8.64 -5.91 12.82
C ALA A 68 -7.60 -7.03 12.97
N SER A 69 -7.64 -8.04 12.09
CA SER A 69 -6.62 -9.10 12.04
C SER A 69 -5.39 -8.74 11.20
N GLY A 70 -5.32 -7.54 10.63
CA GLY A 70 -4.19 -7.02 9.85
C GLY A 70 -3.97 -7.73 8.50
N LYS A 71 -4.98 -8.44 7.99
CA LYS A 71 -4.94 -9.26 6.76
C LYS A 71 -5.30 -8.49 5.48
N THR A 72 -5.83 -7.28 5.60
CA THR A 72 -6.29 -6.47 4.47
C THR A 72 -5.15 -6.18 3.50
N VAL A 73 -5.41 -6.40 2.20
CA VAL A 73 -4.50 -6.08 1.10
C VAL A 73 -5.22 -5.18 0.09
N ALA A 74 -4.52 -4.20 -0.46
CA ALA A 74 -4.99 -3.38 -1.57
C ALA A 74 -4.00 -3.44 -2.73
N ILE A 75 -4.53 -3.46 -3.95
CA ILE A 75 -3.77 -3.44 -5.19
C ILE A 75 -4.20 -2.23 -6.00
N SER A 76 -3.24 -1.39 -6.38
CA SER A 76 -3.48 -0.24 -7.26
C SER A 76 -2.41 -0.18 -8.35
N GLY A 77 -2.74 -0.75 -9.51
CA GLY A 77 -1.79 -0.92 -10.61
C GLY A 77 -0.61 -1.80 -10.20
N ARG A 78 0.58 -1.18 -10.05
CA ARG A 78 1.82 -1.87 -9.65
C ARG A 78 2.17 -1.69 -8.18
N LEU A 79 1.25 -1.14 -7.38
CA LEU A 79 1.41 -0.98 -5.94
C LEU A 79 0.55 -2.02 -5.22
N VAL A 80 1.18 -2.82 -4.36
CA VAL A 80 0.52 -3.80 -3.49
C VAL A 80 0.80 -3.42 -2.05
N THR A 81 -0.23 -3.22 -1.25
CA THR A 81 -0.10 -2.80 0.16
C THR A 81 -0.86 -3.71 1.11
N GLY A 82 -0.33 -3.91 2.31
CA GLY A 82 -0.94 -4.73 3.36
C GLY A 82 -0.97 -4.03 4.72
N ALA A 83 -2.04 -4.20 5.48
CA ALA A 83 -2.29 -3.39 6.67
C ALA A 83 -1.31 -3.65 7.83
N GLY A 84 -0.82 -4.88 7.96
CA GLY A 84 0.12 -5.26 9.01
C GLY A 84 0.78 -6.60 8.73
N PRO A 85 1.55 -7.15 9.69
CA PRO A 85 2.33 -8.37 9.49
C PRO A 85 1.51 -9.56 8.96
N ALA A 86 0.24 -9.67 9.37
CA ALA A 86 -0.65 -10.75 8.93
C ALA A 86 -0.97 -10.73 7.43
N ALA A 87 -0.84 -9.57 6.77
CA ALA A 87 -1.03 -9.42 5.32
C ALA A 87 0.23 -9.78 4.51
N ALA A 88 1.38 -10.02 5.12
CA ALA A 88 2.65 -10.16 4.40
C ALA A 88 2.62 -11.29 3.34
N SER A 89 2.11 -12.47 3.71
CA SER A 89 1.96 -13.59 2.78
C SER A 89 1.01 -13.28 1.63
N SER A 90 -0.09 -12.58 1.92
CA SER A 90 -1.07 -12.16 0.90
C SER A 90 -0.48 -11.10 -0.04
N VAL A 91 0.29 -10.13 0.47
CA VAL A 91 1.01 -9.15 -0.34
C VAL A 91 2.02 -9.84 -1.26
N ALA A 92 2.77 -10.82 -0.74
CA ALA A 92 3.69 -11.60 -1.56
C ALA A 92 2.97 -12.35 -2.69
N ALA A 93 1.89 -13.09 -2.36
CA ALA A 93 1.09 -13.79 -3.36
C ALA A 93 0.52 -12.86 -4.43
N MET A 94 -0.05 -11.72 -4.01
CA MET A 94 -0.62 -10.73 -4.93
C MET A 94 0.45 -10.07 -5.80
N SER A 95 1.65 -9.83 -5.27
CA SER A 95 2.76 -9.28 -6.05
C SER A 95 3.19 -10.22 -7.18
N THR A 96 3.19 -11.53 -6.95
CA THR A 96 3.44 -12.55 -7.97
C THR A 96 2.38 -12.50 -9.06
N HIS A 97 1.10 -12.42 -8.70
CA HIS A 97 0.02 -12.28 -9.68
C HIS A 97 0.15 -11.01 -10.53
N VAL A 98 0.52 -9.87 -9.92
CA VAL A 98 0.78 -8.63 -10.66
C VAL A 98 1.96 -8.81 -11.62
N LEU A 99 3.04 -9.46 -11.19
CA LEU A 99 4.20 -9.70 -12.06
C LEU A 99 3.88 -10.65 -13.23
N GLN A 100 3.10 -11.70 -12.99
CA GLN A 100 2.59 -12.60 -14.04
C GLN A 100 1.71 -11.86 -15.05
N ALA A 101 0.77 -11.02 -14.58
CA ALA A 101 -0.08 -10.20 -15.45
C ALA A 101 0.73 -9.20 -16.29
N LEU A 102 1.94 -8.85 -15.86
CA LEU A 102 2.88 -7.99 -16.59
C LEU A 102 3.85 -8.77 -17.48
N GLY A 103 3.80 -10.11 -17.51
CA GLY A 103 4.75 -10.96 -18.25
C GLY A 103 6.19 -10.88 -17.73
N LYS A 104 6.37 -10.61 -16.43
CA LYS A 104 7.67 -10.45 -15.77
C LYS A 104 8.09 -11.65 -14.90
N LEU A 105 7.27 -12.70 -14.90
CA LEU A 105 7.39 -13.97 -14.19
C LEU A 105 6.66 -15.04 -15.00
#